data_AF-A0A8K0D6S0-F1
#
_entry.id   AF-A0A8K0D6S0-F1
#
_cell.length_a   1.000
_cell.length_b   1.000
_cell.length_c   1.000
_cell.angle_alpha   90.00
_cell.angle_beta   90.00
_cell.angle_gamma   90.00
#
_symmetry.space_group_name_H-M   'P 1'
#
loop_
_entity.id
_entity.type
_entity.pdbx_description
1 polymer ?
#
loop_
_entity_poly.entity_id
_entity_poly.type
_entity_poly.pdbx_seq_one_letter_code
_entity_poly.pdbx_strand_id
1 'polypeptide(L)'
;MEPNREHFRDMTFCDFKSDLNQQQCLERLSTAFPDSSPSRSAIFERSCSRPSTAVTDENIVRVRNLVDQDRQISYCSMQASLNID
;
A
#
# COMPACT_ATOMS: atom_id res chain seq x y z
N MET A 1 -14.05 -3.04 -23.26
CA MET A 1 -12.82 -3.52 -22.58
C MET A 1 -13.23 -3.87 -21.18
N GLU A 2 -13.16 -5.14 -20.79
CA GLU A 2 -13.51 -5.53 -19.42
C GLU A 2 -12.32 -5.21 -18.49
N PRO A 3 -12.55 -4.52 -17.36
CA PRO A 3 -11.50 -4.31 -16.38
C PRO A 3 -11.04 -5.67 -15.87
N ASN A 4 -9.73 -5.83 -15.74
CA ASN A 4 -9.13 -7.03 -15.19
C ASN A 4 -8.67 -6.70 -13.78
N ARG A 5 -8.09 -7.68 -13.10
CA ARG A 5 -7.59 -7.50 -11.73
C ARG A 5 -6.65 -6.31 -11.61
N GLU A 6 -5.72 -6.10 -12.55
CA GLU A 6 -4.77 -4.98 -12.56
C GLU A 6 -5.45 -3.62 -12.76
N HIS A 7 -6.45 -3.52 -13.64
CA HIS A 7 -7.22 -2.29 -13.79
C HIS A 7 -7.91 -1.89 -12.46
N PHE A 8 -8.45 -2.85 -11.72
CA PHE A 8 -9.00 -2.58 -10.38
C PHE A 8 -7.94 -2.17 -9.37
N ARG A 9 -6.68 -2.61 -9.54
CA ARG A 9 -5.56 -2.18 -8.70
C ARG A 9 -5.28 -0.71 -8.86
N ASP A 10 -5.23 -0.25 -10.11
CA ASP A 10 -4.91 1.13 -10.44
C ASP A 10 -6.06 2.06 -10.04
N MET A 11 -7.31 1.65 -10.29
CA MET A 11 -8.49 2.41 -9.86
C MET A 11 -8.54 2.57 -8.34
N THR A 12 -8.35 1.48 -7.59
CA THR A 12 -8.30 1.53 -6.12
C THR A 12 -7.19 2.46 -5.62
N PHE A 13 -6.01 2.43 -6.25
CA PHE A 13 -4.90 3.31 -5.88
C PHE A 13 -5.21 4.79 -6.16
N CYS A 14 -5.80 5.10 -7.31
CA CYS A 14 -6.24 6.46 -7.65
C CYS A 14 -7.34 6.98 -6.71
N ASP A 15 -8.26 6.10 -6.28
CA ASP A 15 -9.30 6.43 -5.31
C ASP A 15 -8.70 6.82 -3.96
N PHE A 16 -7.74 6.03 -3.46
CA PHE A 16 -7.04 6.38 -2.21
C PHE A 16 -6.22 7.65 -2.34
N LYS A 17 -5.59 7.91 -3.50
CA LYS A 17 -4.91 9.18 -3.76
C LYS A 17 -5.86 10.38 -3.81
N SER A 18 -7.13 10.14 -4.03
CA SER A 18 -8.19 11.16 -4.06
C SER A 18 -8.95 11.22 -2.73
N ASP A 19 -8.37 10.69 -1.65
CA ASP A 19 -8.91 10.65 -0.29
C ASP A 19 -10.24 9.89 -0.14
N LEU A 20 -10.57 8.99 -1.08
CA LEU A 20 -11.71 8.08 -0.89
C LEU A 20 -11.36 7.02 0.14
N ASN A 21 -12.26 6.83 1.10
CA ASN A 21 -12.15 5.71 2.02
C ASN A 21 -12.54 4.38 1.34
N GLN A 22 -12.21 3.27 2.00
CA GLN A 22 -12.43 1.92 1.46
C GLN A 22 -13.90 1.64 1.08
N GLN A 23 -14.85 2.17 1.86
CA GLN A 23 -16.28 1.98 1.61
C GLN A 23 -16.73 2.76 0.37
N GLN A 24 -16.27 4.01 0.22
CA GLN A 24 -16.55 4.84 -0.94
C GLN A 24 -15.94 4.25 -2.23
N CYS A 25 -14.71 3.71 -2.13
CA CYS A 25 -14.06 3.00 -3.23
C CYS A 25 -14.85 1.75 -3.65
N LEU A 26 -15.29 0.93 -2.68
CA LEU A 26 -16.13 -0.23 -2.94
C LEU A 26 -17.44 0.15 -3.62
N GLU A 27 -18.17 1.14 -3.09
CA GLU A 27 -19.44 1.60 -3.64
C GLU A 27 -19.28 2.18 -5.06
N ARG A 28 -18.22 2.94 -5.30
CA ARG A 28 -17.88 3.45 -6.63
C ARG A 28 -17.64 2.30 -7.61
N LEU A 29 -16.80 1.34 -7.25
CA LEU A 29 -16.42 0.22 -8.11
C LEU A 29 -17.59 -0.74 -8.34
N SER A 30 -18.43 -0.99 -7.33
CA SER A 30 -19.64 -1.81 -7.48
C SER A 30 -20.69 -1.15 -8.35
N THR A 31 -20.79 0.18 -8.31
CA THR A 31 -21.71 0.95 -9.18
C THR A 31 -21.21 0.99 -10.62
N ALA A 32 -19.91 1.16 -10.83
CA ALA A 32 -19.32 1.23 -12.17
C ALA A 32 -19.18 -0.15 -12.85
N PHE A 33 -18.97 -1.21 -12.06
CA PHE A 33 -18.71 -2.56 -12.55
C PHE A 33 -19.51 -3.61 -11.76
N PRO A 34 -20.85 -3.65 -11.87
CA PRO A 34 -21.67 -4.54 -11.06
C PRO A 34 -21.32 -6.03 -11.21
N ASP A 35 -20.99 -6.49 -12.42
CA ASP A 35 -20.71 -7.90 -12.71
C ASP A 35 -19.24 -8.31 -12.47
N SER A 36 -18.33 -7.33 -12.39
CA SER A 36 -16.89 -7.56 -12.28
C SER A 36 -16.26 -6.86 -11.08
N SER A 37 -17.08 -6.33 -10.16
CA SER A 37 -16.61 -5.55 -9.03
C SER A 37 -15.66 -6.37 -8.17
N PRO A 38 -14.50 -5.81 -7.78
CA PRO A 38 -13.64 -6.47 -6.82
C PRO A 38 -14.38 -6.66 -5.49
N SER A 39 -14.14 -7.80 -4.85
CA SER A 39 -14.65 -8.04 -3.51
C SER A 39 -14.06 -7.06 -2.51
N ARG A 40 -14.77 -6.80 -1.42
CA ARG A 40 -14.28 -5.95 -0.31
C ARG A 40 -12.89 -6.39 0.17
N SER A 41 -12.62 -7.69 0.24
CA SER A 41 -11.31 -8.24 0.60
C SER A 41 -10.20 -7.86 -0.37
N ALA A 42 -10.46 -7.82 -1.68
CA ALA A 42 -9.48 -7.46 -2.68
C ALA A 42 -9.09 -5.97 -2.63
N ILE A 43 -10.02 -5.11 -2.21
CA ILE A 43 -9.75 -3.69 -1.92
C ILE A 43 -8.96 -3.56 -0.60
N PHE A 44 -9.35 -4.31 0.43
CA PHE A 44 -8.78 -4.24 1.77
C PHE A 44 -7.33 -4.72 1.84
N GLU A 45 -7.03 -5.88 1.24
CA GLU A 45 -5.68 -6.49 1.19
C GLU A 45 -4.64 -5.57 0.54
N ARG A 46 -5.10 -4.65 -0.34
CA ARG A 46 -4.22 -3.76 -1.10
C ARG A 46 -4.25 -2.30 -0.63
N SER A 47 -5.23 -1.95 0.21
CA SER A 47 -5.20 -0.78 1.08
C SER A 47 -4.30 -0.97 2.30
N CYS A 48 -3.67 -2.13 2.47
CA CYS A 48 -2.41 -2.27 3.19
C CYS A 48 -1.30 -1.50 2.44
N SER A 49 -1.50 -0.19 2.28
CA SER A 49 -0.45 0.78 2.44
C SER A 49 0.43 0.32 3.59
N ARG A 50 1.76 0.41 3.39
CA ARG A 50 2.78 0.19 4.40
C ARG A 50 2.23 0.50 5.79
N PRO A 51 2.45 -0.38 6.79
CA PRO A 51 2.03 -0.12 8.16
C PRO A 51 2.32 1.34 8.49
N SER A 52 1.37 2.08 9.07
CA SER A 52 1.62 3.48 9.46
C SER A 52 2.80 3.61 10.41
N THR A 53 3.18 2.50 11.05
CA THR A 53 4.35 2.29 11.90
C THR A 53 5.66 2.10 11.12
N ALA A 54 5.63 1.81 9.81
CA ALA A 54 6.82 1.54 9.02
C ALA A 54 7.60 2.80 8.64
N VAL A 55 6.91 3.94 8.45
CA VAL A 55 7.52 5.21 8.03
C VAL A 55 7.30 6.27 9.13
N THR A 56 7.95 6.06 10.28
CA THR A 56 8.08 7.07 11.33
C THR A 56 9.32 7.92 11.09
N ASP A 57 9.36 9.15 11.61
CA ASP A 57 10.56 10.02 11.53
C ASP A 57 11.78 9.33 12.15
N GLU A 58 11.59 8.54 13.21
CA GLU A 58 12.65 7.74 13.84
C GLU A 58 13.20 6.66 12.90
N ASN A 59 12.31 5.91 12.22
CA ASN A 59 12.73 4.87 11.27
C ASN A 59 13.45 5.49 10.07
N ILE A 60 13.01 6.66 9.60
CA ILE A 60 13.67 7.39 8.50
C ILE A 60 15.09 7.77 8.89
N VAL A 61 15.28 8.35 10.09
CA VAL A 61 16.61 8.73 10.58
C VAL A 61 17.51 7.50 10.76
N ARG A 62 16.98 6.42 11.33
CA ARG A 62 17.72 5.15 11.46
C ARG A 62 18.16 4.57 10.12
N VAL A 63 17.27 4.52 9.13
CA VAL A 63 17.61 4.01 7.79
C VAL A 63 18.69 4.86 7.14
N ARG A 64 18.60 6.20 7.24
CA ARG A 64 19.64 7.09 6.70
C ARG A 64 21.00 6.81 7.33
N ASN A 65 21.07 6.69 8.65
CA ASN A 65 22.30 6.37 9.36
C ASN A 65 22.87 4.99 8.96
N LEU A 66 22.01 3.98 8.76
CA LEU A 66 22.43 2.65 8.33
C LEU A 66 23.02 2.68 6.91
N VAL A 67 22.41 3.43 5.99
CA VAL A 67 22.89 3.57 4.61
C VAL A 67 24.18 4.40 4.53
N ASP A 68 24.32 5.41 5.39
CA ASP A 68 25.55 6.20 5.49
C ASP A 68 26.72 5.38 6.06
N GLN A 69 26.44 4.45 6.98
CA GLN A 69 27.44 3.53 7.55
C GLN A 69 27.82 2.41 6.59
N ASP A 70 26.82 1.78 5.95
CA ASP A 70 27.02 0.71 4.97
C ASP A 70 26.09 0.93 3.78
N ARG A 71 26.69 1.39 2.67
CA ARG A 71 25.98 1.67 1.43
C ARG A 71 25.40 0.42 0.76
N GLN A 72 25.87 -0.77 1.12
CA GLN A 72 25.42 -2.06 0.58
C GLN A 72 24.55 -2.83 1.58
N ILE A 73 24.07 -2.18 2.65
CA ILE A 73 23.26 -2.84 3.66
C ILE A 73 22.01 -3.48 3.01
N SER A 74 21.79 -4.75 3.34
CA SER A 74 20.66 -5.50 2.81
C SER A 74 19.34 -5.04 3.43
N TYR A 75 18.25 -5.18 2.69
CA TYR A 75 16.91 -4.91 3.21
C TYR A 75 16.60 -5.75 4.46
N CYS A 76 16.97 -7.03 4.49
CA CYS A 76 16.76 -7.90 5.65
C CYS A 76 17.50 -7.41 6.90
N SER A 77 18.74 -6.93 6.73
CA SER A 77 19.54 -6.37 7.83
C SER A 77 18.96 -5.05 8.35
N MET A 78 18.47 -4.19 7.45
CA MET A 78 17.75 -2.97 7.82
C MET A 78 16.45 -3.29 8.57
N GLN A 79 15.67 -4.25 8.07
CA GLN A 79 14.41 -4.65 8.68
C GLN A 79 14.62 -5.18 10.10
N ALA A 80 15.63 -6.04 10.31
CA ALA A 80 16.00 -6.52 11.64
C ALA A 80 16.45 -5.38 12.57
N SER A 81 17.19 -4.40 12.05
CA SER A 81 17.65 -3.24 12.83
C SER A 81 16.50 -2.31 13.26
N LEU A 82 15.43 -2.27 12.48
CA LEU A 82 14.25 -1.45 12.75
C LEU A 82 13.18 -2.18 13.58
N ASN A 83 13.35 -3.49 13.83
CA ASN A 83 12.33 -4.34 14.48
C ASN A 83 10.94 -4.23 13.81
N ILE A 84 10.91 -4.20 12.48
CA ILE A 84 9.67 -4.15 11.70
C ILE A 84 9.43 -5.56 11.12
N ASP A 85 8.28 -6.14 11.41
CA ASP A 85 7.83 -7.41 10.81
C ASP A 85 7.11 -7.15 9.47
#